data_AF-A0A958DGR1-F1
#
_entry.id   AF-A0A958DGR1-F1
#
_cell.length_a   1.000
_cell.length_b   1.000
_cell.length_c   1.000
_cell.angle_alpha   90.00
_cell.angle_beta   90.00
_cell.angle_gamma   90.00
#
_symmetry.space_group_name_H-M   'P 1'
#
loop_
_entity.id
_entity.type
_entity.pdbx_description
1 polymer ?
#
loop_
_entity_poly.entity_id
_entity_poly.type
_entity_poly.pdbx_seq_one_letter_code
_entity_poly.pdbx_strand_id
1 'polypeptide(L)'
;PRSFLARSEVESGRWRADFVQTFLERDLARFGVQVAPQALRRLWLMASHYHGQVLNSSELGRSLGEAHTTIRRHLDILCGAFVMRLLPPWFENLGKRQVKSPKLYVRDSGILHSLLGVESLDALEAHPKLGASWEGFALEQVLTVTGERDAYFWGTQAGAELDLLVVRGARRHGFEFKYADAPRVSRSMQ
;
A
#
# COMPACT_ATOMS: atom_id res chain seq x y z
N PRO A 1 -19.37 -6.80 -2.73
CA PRO A 1 -18.63 -6.58 -1.46
C PRO A 1 -19.42 -7.10 -0.25
N ARG A 2 -19.09 -8.31 0.26
CA ARG A 2 -19.83 -8.92 1.38
C ARG A 2 -19.53 -8.29 2.73
N SER A 3 -18.28 -7.88 2.98
CA SER A 3 -17.93 -7.13 4.20
C SER A 3 -18.61 -5.76 4.26
N PHE A 4 -18.57 -4.98 3.18
CA PHE A 4 -19.24 -3.66 3.15
C PHE A 4 -20.77 -3.74 3.34
N LEU A 5 -21.38 -4.84 2.88
CA LEU A 5 -22.83 -5.08 2.98
C LEU A 5 -23.21 -5.89 4.23
N ALA A 6 -22.26 -6.14 5.13
CA ALA A 6 -22.53 -6.88 6.37
C ALA A 6 -23.47 -6.10 7.28
N ARG A 7 -24.23 -6.81 8.12
CA ARG A 7 -25.24 -6.19 9.00
C ARG A 7 -24.65 -5.62 10.28
N SER A 8 -23.40 -5.94 10.59
CA SER A 8 -22.67 -5.42 11.75
C SER A 8 -21.18 -5.34 11.47
N GLU A 9 -20.47 -4.50 12.24
CA GLU A 9 -19.00 -4.39 12.18
C GLU A 9 -18.31 -5.71 12.52
N VAL A 10 -18.88 -6.50 13.45
CA VAL A 10 -18.36 -7.81 13.83
C VAL A 10 -18.41 -8.79 12.65
N GLU A 11 -19.55 -8.86 11.95
CA GLU A 11 -19.68 -9.69 10.75
C GLU A 11 -18.76 -9.21 9.62
N SER A 12 -18.65 -7.89 9.46
CA SER A 12 -17.75 -7.26 8.49
C SER A 12 -16.28 -7.60 8.75
N GLY A 13 -15.82 -7.47 10.00
CA GLY A 13 -14.47 -7.79 10.44
C GLY A 13 -14.13 -9.27 10.29
N ARG A 14 -15.05 -10.15 10.71
CA ARG A 14 -14.90 -11.60 10.53
C ARG A 14 -14.74 -11.97 9.06
N TRP A 15 -15.55 -11.39 8.18
CA TRP A 15 -15.43 -11.65 6.75
C TRP A 15 -14.05 -11.26 6.20
N ARG A 16 -13.49 -10.13 6.64
CA ARG A 16 -12.14 -9.69 6.22
C ARG A 16 -11.05 -10.62 6.72
N ALA A 17 -11.15 -11.08 7.97
CA ALA A 17 -10.23 -12.06 8.53
C ALA A 17 -10.28 -13.40 7.77
N ASP A 18 -11.48 -13.90 7.52
CA ASP A 18 -11.72 -15.13 6.74
C ASP A 18 -11.21 -15.00 5.31
N PHE A 19 -11.36 -13.81 4.69
CA PHE A 19 -10.81 -13.51 3.37
C PHE A 19 -9.29 -13.62 3.37
N VAL A 20 -8.58 -12.96 4.30
CA VAL A 20 -7.10 -13.01 4.37
C VAL A 20 -6.61 -14.45 4.49
N GLN A 21 -7.24 -15.26 5.34
CA GLN A 21 -6.87 -16.67 5.50
C GLN A 21 -7.13 -17.46 4.22
N THR A 22 -8.36 -17.42 3.72
CA THR A 22 -8.79 -18.23 2.58
C THR A 22 -8.03 -17.87 1.30
N PHE A 23 -7.78 -16.58 1.10
CA PHE A 23 -7.03 -16.08 -0.04
C PHE A 23 -5.62 -16.68 -0.11
N LEU A 24 -4.91 -16.69 1.02
CA LEU A 24 -3.55 -17.21 1.11
C LEU A 24 -3.50 -18.74 1.04
N GLU A 25 -4.41 -19.42 1.74
CA GLU A 25 -4.38 -20.88 1.86
C GLU A 25 -4.94 -21.61 0.63
N ARG A 26 -5.90 -20.99 -0.06
CA ARG A 26 -6.66 -21.66 -1.12
C ARG A 26 -6.55 -20.94 -2.46
N ASP A 27 -6.81 -19.64 -2.49
CA ASP A 27 -7.00 -18.95 -3.76
C ASP A 27 -5.67 -18.74 -4.50
N LEU A 28 -4.60 -18.34 -3.79
CA LEU A 28 -3.25 -18.24 -4.38
C LEU A 28 -2.72 -19.59 -4.88
N ALA A 29 -2.97 -20.68 -4.14
CA ALA A 29 -2.57 -22.02 -4.56
C ALA A 29 -3.26 -22.43 -5.88
N ARG A 30 -4.55 -22.06 -6.05
CA ARG A 30 -5.29 -22.29 -7.31
C ARG A 30 -4.71 -21.50 -8.49
N PHE A 31 -4.05 -20.38 -8.23
CA PHE A 31 -3.30 -19.63 -9.24
C PHE A 31 -1.88 -20.17 -9.47
N GLY A 32 -1.55 -21.33 -8.93
CA GLY A 32 -0.26 -22.00 -9.12
C GLY A 32 0.86 -21.51 -8.21
N VAL A 33 0.57 -20.64 -7.23
CA VAL A 33 1.57 -20.17 -6.26
C VAL A 33 1.98 -21.33 -5.34
N GLN A 34 3.26 -21.69 -5.38
CA GLN A 34 3.84 -22.78 -4.56
C GLN A 34 4.48 -22.28 -3.25
N VAL A 35 4.31 -21.01 -2.90
CA VAL A 35 4.87 -20.43 -1.67
C VAL A 35 3.98 -20.82 -0.48
N ALA A 36 4.60 -21.19 0.65
CA ALA A 36 3.88 -21.50 1.87
C ALA A 36 2.96 -20.34 2.30
N PRO A 37 1.65 -20.56 2.52
CA PRO A 37 0.70 -19.50 2.89
C PRO A 37 1.13 -18.69 4.12
N GLN A 38 1.75 -19.35 5.10
CA GLN A 38 2.25 -18.69 6.31
C GLN A 38 3.40 -17.71 6.04
N ALA A 39 4.25 -17.96 5.03
CA ALA A 39 5.30 -17.02 4.64
C ALA A 39 4.69 -15.75 4.04
N LEU A 40 3.73 -15.91 3.13
CA LEU A 40 2.98 -14.79 2.55
C LEU A 40 2.18 -14.02 3.60
N ARG A 41 1.55 -14.72 4.56
CA ARG A 41 0.82 -14.08 5.67
C ARG A 41 1.74 -13.20 6.52
N ARG A 42 2.91 -13.73 6.90
CA ARG A 42 3.91 -12.98 7.70
C ARG A 42 4.43 -11.77 6.94
N LEU A 43 4.71 -11.92 5.65
CA LEU A 43 5.11 -10.80 4.80
C LEU A 43 4.00 -9.75 4.68
N TRP A 44 2.76 -10.16 4.41
CA TRP A 44 1.66 -9.21 4.20
C TRP A 44 1.34 -8.44 5.49
N LEU A 45 1.37 -9.12 6.63
CA LEU A 45 1.28 -8.49 7.94
C LEU A 45 2.43 -7.49 8.16
N MET A 46 3.69 -7.88 7.92
CA MET A 46 4.80 -6.95 8.11
C MET A 46 4.68 -5.75 7.15
N ALA A 47 4.30 -6.00 5.90
CA ALA A 47 4.12 -4.98 4.88
C ALA A 47 3.00 -3.98 5.23
N SER A 48 1.97 -4.40 5.96
CA SER A 48 0.92 -3.51 6.46
C SER A 48 1.49 -2.41 7.38
N HIS A 49 2.52 -2.73 8.16
CA HIS A 49 3.24 -1.74 8.99
C HIS A 49 4.12 -0.79 8.18
N TYR A 50 4.51 -1.16 6.94
CA TYR A 50 5.23 -0.29 6.00
C TYR A 50 4.30 0.37 4.97
N HIS A 51 2.98 0.31 5.15
CA HIS A 51 2.03 0.96 4.27
C HIS A 51 2.34 2.47 4.14
N GLY A 52 2.43 2.95 2.90
CA GLY A 52 2.78 4.34 2.56
C GLY A 52 4.28 4.64 2.56
N GLN A 53 5.14 3.66 2.86
CA GLN A 53 6.59 3.88 2.99
C GLN A 53 7.38 3.34 1.80
N VAL A 54 8.55 3.94 1.57
CA VAL A 54 9.51 3.45 0.57
C VAL A 54 10.02 2.07 0.95
N LEU A 55 9.92 1.12 0.03
CA LEU A 55 10.27 -0.28 0.25
C LEU A 55 11.75 -0.46 0.58
N ASN A 56 12.00 -1.07 1.74
CA ASN A 56 13.29 -1.63 2.12
C ASN A 56 13.20 -3.17 2.19
N SER A 57 13.42 -3.84 1.05
CA SER A 57 13.35 -5.31 0.97
C SER A 57 14.37 -6.03 1.85
N SER A 58 15.52 -5.40 2.12
CA SER A 58 16.56 -5.99 2.96
C SER A 58 16.18 -5.97 4.45
N GLU A 59 15.50 -4.92 4.88
CA GLU A 59 14.96 -4.81 6.25
C GLU A 59 13.82 -5.81 6.47
N LEU A 60 12.86 -5.88 5.55
CA LEU A 60 11.80 -6.91 5.59
C LEU A 60 12.39 -8.32 5.61
N GLY A 61 13.40 -8.58 4.78
CA GLY A 61 14.09 -9.87 4.73
C GLY A 61 14.74 -10.21 6.05
N ARG A 62 15.44 -9.25 6.68
CA ARG A 62 16.06 -9.45 7.99
C ARG A 62 15.02 -9.78 9.07
N SER A 63 13.89 -9.09 9.10
CA SER A 63 12.82 -9.32 10.08
C SER A 63 12.13 -10.68 9.90
N LEU A 64 12.08 -11.20 8.67
CA LEU A 64 11.43 -12.47 8.33
C LEU A 64 12.40 -13.66 8.24
N GLY A 65 13.72 -13.42 8.35
CA GLY A 65 14.74 -14.44 8.14
C GLY A 65 14.86 -14.91 6.70
N GLU A 66 14.49 -14.07 5.72
CA GLU A 66 14.48 -14.39 4.29
C GLU A 66 15.39 -13.45 3.49
N ALA A 67 15.91 -13.94 2.35
CA ALA A 67 16.70 -13.11 1.44
C ALA A 67 15.84 -11.99 0.80
N HIS A 68 16.44 -10.82 0.54
CA HIS A 68 15.74 -9.69 -0.08
C HIS A 68 15.11 -10.04 -1.46
N THR A 69 15.72 -10.95 -2.22
CA THR A 69 15.18 -11.46 -3.48
C THR A 69 13.92 -12.30 -3.29
N THR A 70 13.87 -13.10 -2.22
CA THR A 70 12.68 -13.87 -1.81
C THR A 70 11.54 -12.93 -1.43
N ILE A 71 11.83 -11.89 -0.63
CA ILE A 71 10.85 -10.86 -0.28
C ILE A 71 10.26 -10.21 -1.53
N ARG A 72 11.11 -9.81 -2.49
CA ARG A 72 10.64 -9.23 -3.75
C ARG A 72 9.72 -10.19 -4.52
N ARG A 73 10.12 -11.45 -4.68
CA ARG A 73 9.28 -12.47 -5.34
C ARG A 73 7.92 -12.64 -4.65
N HIS A 74 7.89 -12.65 -3.33
CA HIS A 74 6.64 -12.76 -2.57
C HIS A 74 5.77 -11.49 -2.69
N LEU A 75 6.38 -10.30 -2.69
CA LEU A 75 5.66 -9.05 -2.99
C LEU A 75 5.11 -9.04 -4.41
N ASP A 76 5.84 -9.53 -5.40
CA ASP A 76 5.38 -9.62 -6.79
C ASP A 76 4.15 -10.52 -6.91
N ILE A 77 4.10 -11.63 -6.17
CA ILE A 77 2.90 -12.50 -6.09
C ILE A 77 1.71 -11.72 -5.53
N LEU A 78 1.89 -11.01 -4.41
CA LEU A 78 0.81 -10.24 -3.77
C LEU A 78 0.35 -9.04 -4.62
N CYS A 79 1.27 -8.42 -5.37
CA CYS A 79 0.95 -7.36 -6.33
C CYS A 79 0.22 -7.92 -7.56
N GLY A 80 0.66 -9.06 -8.09
CA GLY A 80 0.01 -9.75 -9.21
C GLY A 80 -1.40 -10.25 -8.86
N ALA A 81 -1.65 -10.51 -7.59
CA ALA A 81 -2.99 -10.82 -7.08
C ALA A 81 -3.81 -9.57 -6.67
N PHE A 82 -3.31 -8.37 -6.96
CA PHE A 82 -3.97 -7.08 -6.73
C PHE A 82 -4.34 -6.76 -5.27
N VAL A 83 -3.69 -7.42 -4.30
CA VAL A 83 -3.89 -7.10 -2.87
C VAL A 83 -2.85 -6.12 -2.33
N MET A 84 -1.74 -5.96 -3.06
CA MET A 84 -0.67 -5.01 -2.78
C MET A 84 -0.33 -4.17 -4.01
N ARG A 85 0.30 -3.02 -3.77
CA ARG A 85 0.83 -2.13 -4.80
C ARG A 85 2.25 -1.71 -4.46
N LEU A 86 3.09 -1.68 -5.48
CA LEU A 86 4.37 -0.97 -5.48
C LEU A 86 4.24 0.25 -6.40
N LEU A 87 4.17 1.46 -5.82
CA LEU A 87 4.12 2.69 -6.58
C LEU A 87 5.55 3.12 -6.94
N PRO A 88 5.95 3.11 -8.22
CA PRO A 88 7.31 3.45 -8.61
C PRO A 88 7.60 4.94 -8.37
N PRO A 89 8.86 5.31 -8.09
CA PRO A 89 9.27 6.71 -8.09
C PRO A 89 9.29 7.26 -9.51
N TRP A 90 8.95 8.54 -9.66
CA TRP A 90 9.16 9.29 -10.90
C TRP A 90 10.64 9.61 -11.05
N PHE A 91 11.22 9.27 -12.22
CA PHE A 91 12.58 9.61 -12.57
C PHE A 91 12.59 10.69 -13.65
N GLU A 92 13.11 11.87 -13.33
CA GLU A 92 13.47 12.87 -14.33
C GLU A 92 14.98 13.00 -14.37
N ASN A 93 15.62 13.16 -15.53
CA ASN A 93 17.08 13.34 -15.68
C ASN A 93 17.57 14.71 -15.13
N LEU A 94 17.05 15.13 -13.99
CA LEU A 94 17.50 16.27 -13.21
C LEU A 94 18.71 15.80 -12.40
N GLY A 95 19.82 16.53 -12.40
CA GLY A 95 21.11 16.15 -11.77
C GLY A 95 21.10 15.95 -10.23
N LYS A 96 19.94 15.69 -9.61
CA LYS A 96 19.75 15.36 -8.19
C LYS A 96 19.59 13.85 -8.00
N ARG A 97 20.11 13.34 -6.88
CA ARG A 97 19.96 11.95 -6.46
C ARG A 97 18.52 11.66 -6.03
N GLN A 98 17.85 10.73 -6.72
CA GLN A 98 16.44 10.37 -6.51
C GLN A 98 16.29 9.03 -5.77
N VAL A 99 15.15 8.85 -5.09
CA VAL A 99 14.75 7.57 -4.50
C VAL A 99 14.49 6.57 -5.63
N LYS A 100 15.08 5.36 -5.53
CA LYS A 100 14.95 4.32 -6.56
C LYS A 100 13.97 3.20 -6.20
N SER A 101 13.66 3.06 -4.92
CA SER A 101 12.73 2.04 -4.45
C SER A 101 11.29 2.53 -4.55
N PRO A 102 10.33 1.65 -4.89
CA PRO A 102 8.91 1.99 -4.89
C PRO A 102 8.38 2.23 -3.48
N LYS A 103 7.27 2.96 -3.35
CA LYS A 103 6.44 2.94 -2.14
C LYS A 103 5.55 1.71 -2.11
N LEU A 104 5.30 1.17 -0.93
CA LEU A 104 4.48 -0.02 -0.71
C LEU A 104 3.11 0.35 -0.14
N TYR A 105 2.05 -0.21 -0.72
CA TYR A 105 0.68 -0.06 -0.25
C TYR A 105 -0.06 -1.40 -0.21
N VAL A 106 -0.94 -1.53 0.78
CA VAL A 106 -2.02 -2.54 0.78
C VAL A 106 -3.22 -1.86 0.12
N ARG A 107 -3.80 -2.49 -0.90
CA ARG A 107 -4.74 -1.80 -1.80
C ARG A 107 -6.14 -1.59 -1.21
N ASP A 108 -6.51 -2.37 -0.22
CA ASP A 108 -7.81 -2.27 0.46
C ASP A 108 -7.62 -1.83 1.90
N SER A 109 -8.26 -0.73 2.31
CA SER A 109 -8.15 -0.16 3.65
C SER A 109 -8.76 -1.09 4.71
N GLY A 110 -9.84 -1.79 4.40
CA GLY A 110 -10.42 -2.78 5.31
C GLY A 110 -9.47 -3.95 5.56
N ILE A 111 -8.78 -4.44 4.52
CA ILE A 111 -7.76 -5.47 4.68
C ILE A 111 -6.53 -4.93 5.44
N LEU A 112 -6.09 -3.70 5.16
CA LEU A 112 -5.05 -3.04 5.93
C LEU A 112 -5.41 -2.99 7.43
N HIS A 113 -6.62 -2.55 7.76
CA HIS A 113 -7.11 -2.46 9.13
C HIS A 113 -7.22 -3.84 9.78
N SER A 114 -7.71 -4.84 9.05
CA SER A 114 -7.76 -6.23 9.53
C SER A 114 -6.37 -6.80 9.84
N LEU A 115 -5.35 -6.47 9.03
CA LEU A 115 -3.97 -6.87 9.29
C LEU A 115 -3.36 -6.13 10.49
N LEU A 116 -3.71 -4.85 10.67
CA LEU A 116 -3.23 -4.02 11.78
C LEU A 116 -3.99 -4.26 13.11
N GLY A 117 -5.06 -5.04 13.10
CA GLY A 117 -5.92 -5.25 14.27
C GLY A 117 -6.76 -4.01 14.64
N VAL A 118 -7.08 -3.17 13.66
CA VAL A 118 -7.93 -1.99 13.83
C VAL A 118 -9.39 -2.39 13.58
N GLU A 119 -10.21 -2.36 14.64
CA GLU A 119 -11.58 -2.90 14.63
C GLU A 119 -12.68 -1.83 14.75
N SER A 120 -12.32 -0.58 15.04
CA SER A 120 -13.27 0.53 15.20
C SER A 120 -12.72 1.85 14.69
N LEU A 121 -13.60 2.84 14.50
CA LEU A 121 -13.21 4.19 14.14
C LEU A 121 -12.34 4.83 15.21
N ASP A 122 -12.73 4.77 16.48
CA ASP A 122 -11.95 5.30 17.60
C ASP A 122 -10.53 4.69 17.65
N ALA A 123 -10.42 3.39 17.39
CA ALA A 123 -9.13 2.71 17.32
C ALA A 123 -8.30 3.21 16.13
N LEU A 124 -8.93 3.47 14.98
CA LEU A 124 -8.27 4.02 13.79
C LEU A 124 -7.78 5.46 14.04
N GLU A 125 -8.60 6.30 14.66
CA GLU A 125 -8.27 7.69 14.97
C GLU A 125 -7.10 7.80 15.96
N ALA A 126 -7.00 6.86 16.91
CA ALA A 126 -5.87 6.75 17.81
C ALA A 126 -4.64 6.04 17.19
N HIS A 127 -4.78 5.43 16.00
CA HIS A 127 -3.72 4.60 15.43
C HIS A 127 -2.62 5.46 14.76
N PRO A 128 -1.33 5.17 14.99
CA PRO A 128 -0.21 5.93 14.39
C PRO A 128 -0.14 5.84 12.85
N LYS A 129 -0.95 4.96 12.24
CA LYS A 129 -1.06 4.80 10.78
C LYS A 129 -2.28 5.49 10.16
N LEU A 130 -3.05 6.28 10.92
CA LEU A 130 -4.23 6.98 10.41
C LEU A 130 -3.93 7.77 9.12
N GLY A 131 -2.90 8.62 9.15
CA GLY A 131 -2.51 9.42 7.98
C GLY A 131 -2.12 8.56 6.78
N ALA A 132 -1.31 7.52 6.99
CA ALA A 132 -0.90 6.60 5.93
C ALA A 132 -2.08 5.78 5.37
N SER A 133 -3.02 5.38 6.23
CA SER A 133 -4.24 4.69 5.82
C SER A 133 -5.11 5.60 4.95
N TRP A 134 -5.22 6.89 5.29
CA TRP A 134 -5.94 7.88 4.49
C TRP A 134 -5.26 8.10 3.14
N GLU A 135 -3.94 8.29 3.14
CA GLU A 135 -3.12 8.42 1.92
C GLU A 135 -3.35 7.25 0.97
N GLY A 136 -3.19 6.01 1.45
CA GLY A 136 -3.39 4.82 0.63
C GLY A 136 -4.81 4.66 0.10
N PHE A 137 -5.83 4.96 0.93
CA PHE A 137 -7.22 4.95 0.49
C PHE A 137 -7.46 5.97 -0.64
N ALA A 138 -7.09 7.22 -0.41
CA ALA A 138 -7.31 8.31 -1.37
C ALA A 138 -6.53 8.07 -2.68
N LEU A 139 -5.30 7.57 -2.58
CA LEU A 139 -4.47 7.16 -3.71
C LEU A 139 -5.19 6.11 -4.56
N GLU A 140 -5.73 5.04 -3.96
CA GLU A 140 -6.45 4.01 -4.72
C GLU A 140 -7.76 4.55 -5.35
N GLN A 141 -8.44 5.49 -4.70
CA GLN A 141 -9.60 6.16 -5.32
C GLN A 141 -9.20 6.99 -6.55
N VAL A 142 -8.11 7.76 -6.46
CA VAL A 142 -7.60 8.53 -7.60
C VAL A 142 -7.17 7.60 -8.74
N LEU A 143 -6.49 6.50 -8.43
CA LEU A 143 -6.06 5.53 -9.45
C LEU A 143 -7.21 4.78 -10.11
N THR A 144 -8.35 4.61 -9.42
CA THR A 144 -9.56 4.01 -10.03
C THR A 144 -10.13 4.91 -11.13
N VAL A 145 -10.06 6.23 -10.96
CA VAL A 145 -10.57 7.21 -11.94
C VAL A 145 -9.54 7.48 -13.04
N THR A 146 -8.29 7.68 -12.64
CA THR A 146 -7.25 8.13 -13.56
C THR A 146 -6.64 6.97 -14.33
N GLY A 147 -6.65 5.76 -13.77
CA GLY A 147 -5.89 4.59 -14.22
C GLY A 147 -4.52 4.49 -13.56
N GLU A 148 -3.98 3.28 -13.45
CA GLU A 148 -2.71 3.01 -12.78
C GLU A 148 -1.48 3.08 -13.67
N ARG A 149 -1.67 3.18 -14.99
CA ARG A 149 -0.56 3.41 -15.93
C ARG A 149 0.01 4.82 -15.71
N ASP A 150 1.32 4.93 -15.79
CA ASP A 150 2.05 6.18 -15.64
C ASP A 150 1.73 6.92 -14.33
N ALA A 151 1.55 6.15 -13.26
CA ALA A 151 1.38 6.63 -11.89
C ALA A 151 2.67 6.40 -11.09
N TYR A 152 3.10 7.43 -10.37
CA TYR A 152 4.36 7.46 -9.64
C TYR A 152 4.20 8.20 -8.32
N PHE A 153 5.13 8.06 -7.39
CA PHE A 153 5.36 9.09 -6.37
C PHE A 153 6.60 9.89 -6.74
N TRP A 154 6.80 11.07 -6.16
CA TRP A 154 8.04 11.81 -6.34
C TRP A 154 8.58 12.25 -5.00
N GLY A 155 9.86 12.04 -4.77
CA GLY A 155 10.52 12.39 -3.52
C GLY A 155 11.97 12.76 -3.76
N THR A 156 12.43 13.80 -3.08
CA THR A 156 13.84 14.20 -3.07
C THR A 156 14.49 13.82 -1.76
N GLN A 157 15.81 13.60 -1.77
CA GLN A 157 16.57 13.39 -0.52
C GLN A 157 16.52 14.60 0.43
N ALA A 158 16.13 15.78 -0.07
CA ALA A 158 15.97 17.01 0.71
C ALA A 158 14.59 17.13 1.38
N GLY A 159 13.73 16.11 1.29
CA GLY A 159 12.46 16.03 2.03
C GLY A 159 11.24 16.62 1.31
N ALA A 160 11.39 17.15 0.09
CA ALA A 160 10.23 17.46 -0.74
C ALA A 160 9.65 16.16 -1.32
N GLU A 161 8.36 15.94 -1.11
CA GLU A 161 7.65 14.73 -1.50
C GLU A 161 6.27 15.08 -2.09
N LEU A 162 5.88 14.33 -3.12
CA LEU A 162 4.57 14.33 -3.77
C LEU A 162 4.06 12.89 -3.75
N ASP A 163 2.91 12.67 -3.12
CA ASP A 163 2.41 11.33 -2.84
C ASP A 163 2.04 10.56 -4.11
N LEU A 164 1.40 11.26 -5.06
CA LEU A 164 1.03 10.70 -6.35
C LEU A 164 1.21 11.71 -7.48
N LEU A 165 1.87 11.26 -8.53
CA LEU A 165 2.03 11.91 -9.82
C LEU A 165 1.42 11.01 -10.89
N VAL A 166 0.47 11.55 -11.65
CA VAL A 166 -0.13 10.85 -12.79
C VAL A 166 0.21 11.61 -14.08
N VAL A 167 0.79 10.90 -15.05
CA VAL A 167 1.15 11.49 -16.34
C VAL A 167 0.12 11.09 -17.40
N ARG A 168 -0.50 12.07 -18.06
CA ARG A 168 -1.51 11.86 -19.10
C ARG A 168 -1.14 12.67 -20.34
N GLY A 169 -0.51 12.00 -21.30
CA GLY A 169 0.08 12.65 -22.47
C GLY A 169 1.13 13.68 -22.03
N ALA A 170 0.95 14.94 -22.41
CA ALA A 170 1.84 16.03 -22.01
C ALA A 170 1.53 16.62 -20.61
N ARG A 171 0.43 16.20 -19.97
CA ARG A 171 0.01 16.76 -18.67
C ARG A 171 0.52 15.92 -17.51
N ARG A 172 0.91 16.61 -16.44
CA ARG A 172 1.34 16.04 -15.16
C ARG A 172 0.36 16.49 -14.08
N HIS A 173 -0.26 15.54 -13.40
CA HIS A 173 -1.21 15.80 -12.33
C HIS A 173 -0.60 15.34 -11.00
N GLY A 174 -0.34 16.29 -10.10
CA GLY A 174 0.17 16.00 -8.75
C GLY A 174 -0.96 15.96 -7.72
N PHE A 175 -0.87 15.02 -6.79
CA PHE A 175 -1.80 14.84 -5.69
C PHE A 175 -1.00 14.68 -4.39
N GLU A 176 -1.47 15.38 -3.35
CA GLU A 176 -0.96 15.29 -1.98
C GLU A 176 -2.13 14.93 -1.07
N PHE A 177 -1.95 13.91 -0.23
CA PHE A 177 -3.01 13.37 0.62
C PHE A 177 -2.70 13.67 2.07
N LYS A 178 -3.51 14.53 2.69
CA LYS A 178 -3.38 14.89 4.10
C LYS A 178 -4.64 14.54 4.85
N TYR A 179 -4.47 13.83 5.96
CA TYR A 179 -5.51 13.68 6.96
C TYR A 179 -5.45 14.87 7.91
N ALA A 180 -6.15 15.95 7.57
CA ALA A 180 -6.24 17.17 8.37
C ALA A 180 -7.48 17.97 7.97
N ASP A 181 -8.11 18.67 8.92
CA ASP A 181 -9.31 19.48 8.69
C ASP A 181 -9.08 20.65 7.70
N ALA A 182 -7.84 21.17 7.65
CA ALA A 182 -7.45 22.27 6.77
C ALA A 182 -6.06 22.01 6.15
N PRO A 183 -5.97 21.21 5.07
CA PRO A 183 -4.70 20.91 4.44
C PRO A 183 -4.11 22.15 3.76
N ARG A 184 -2.83 22.42 4.01
CA ARG A 184 -2.07 23.47 3.33
C ARG A 184 -1.27 22.89 2.16
N VAL A 185 -1.20 23.66 1.08
CA VAL A 185 -0.35 23.36 -0.08
C VAL A 185 1.10 23.26 0.38
N SER A 186 1.76 22.13 0.13
CA SER A 186 3.18 21.97 0.44
C SER A 186 4.07 22.65 -0.60
N ARG A 187 5.35 22.81 -0.26
CA ARG A 187 6.37 23.29 -1.22
C ARG A 187 6.51 22.40 -2.45
N SER A 188 6.12 21.13 -2.37
CA SER A 188 6.18 20.19 -3.50
C SER A 188 5.13 20.48 -4.58
N MET A 189 4.10 21.25 -4.22
CA MET A 189 2.96 21.60 -5.08
C MET A 189 3.02 23.05 -5.60
N GLN A 190 4.08 23.79 -5.25
CA GLN A 190 4.35 25.16 -5.70
C GLN A 190 5.37 25.17 -6.83
#